data_AF-X1P2J0-F1
#
_entry.id   AF-X1P2J0-F1
#
_cell.length_a   1.000
_cell.length_b   1.000
_cell.length_c   1.000
_cell.angle_alpha   90.00
_cell.angle_beta   90.00
_cell.angle_gamma   90.00
#
_symmetry.space_group_name_H-M   'P 1'
#
loop_
_entity.id
_entity.type
_entity.pdbx_description
1 polymer ?
#
loop_
_entity_poly.entity_id
_entity_poly.type
_entity_poly.pdbx_seq_one_letter_code
_entity_poly.pdbx_strand_id
1 'polypeptide(L)' 'MSDSEDMEFRDAFKHWAEQIDIHQYQIFVETAKIVELLKQKKVSAKTKNEMIIVVKGLAGNREVHL' A
#
# COMPACT_ATOMS: atom_id res chain seq x y z
N MET A 1 17.92 0.97 23.66
CA MET A 1 17.08 1.90 22.88
C MET A 1 16.26 1.05 21.93
N SER A 2 15.21 0.38 22.43
CA SER A 2 14.45 -0.58 21.60
C SER A 2 12.94 -0.58 21.86
N ASP A 3 12.47 -0.20 23.05
CA ASP A 3 11.06 -0.43 23.39
C ASP A 3 10.16 0.79 23.12
N SER A 4 10.76 2.00 23.08
CA SER A 4 10.04 3.27 22.89
C SER A 4 9.68 3.53 21.42
N GLU A 5 10.61 3.29 20.50
CA GLU A 5 10.38 3.49 19.05
C GLU A 5 9.36 2.48 18.50
N ASP A 6 9.36 1.25 19.01
CA ASP A 6 8.39 0.22 18.66
C ASP A 6 6.97 0.56 19.18
N MET A 7 6.85 1.22 20.34
CA MET A 7 5.54 1.67 20.84
C MET A 7 4.98 2.80 20.00
N GLU A 8 5.78 3.83 19.69
CA GLU A 8 5.34 4.97 18.88
C GLU A 8 4.92 4.54 17.47
N PHE A 9 5.68 3.64 16.84
CA PHE A 9 5.31 3.07 15.55
C PHE A 9 4.00 2.29 15.61
N ARG A 10 3.82 1.45 16.65
CA ARG A 10 2.60 0.63 16.79
C ARG A 10 1.36 1.47 17.06
N ASP A 11 1.48 2.52 17.86
CA ASP A 11 0.37 3.45 18.12
C ASP A 11 0.03 4.27 16.88
N ALA A 12 1.03 4.77 16.14
CA ALA A 12 0.81 5.47 14.88
C ALA A 12 0.14 4.55 13.83
N PHE A 13 0.61 3.30 13.74
CA PHE A 13 0.03 2.30 12.84
C PHE A 13 -1.42 1.97 13.21
N LYS A 14 -1.73 1.85 14.52
CA LYS A 14 -3.08 1.57 14.99
C LYS A 14 -4.05 2.71 14.65
N HIS A 15 -3.67 3.96 14.92
CA HIS A 15 -4.50 5.12 14.57
C HIS A 15 -4.70 5.24 13.06
N TRP A 16 -3.67 4.96 12.26
CA TRP A 16 -3.79 4.90 10.81
C TRP A 16 -4.75 3.79 10.35
N ALA A 17 -4.65 2.59 10.94
CA ALA A 17 -5.50 1.46 10.60
C ALA A 17 -6.97 1.66 11.00
N GLU A 18 -7.25 2.43 12.04
CA GLU A 18 -8.61 2.81 12.44
C GLU A 18 -9.24 3.86 11.51
N GLN A 19 -8.41 4.64 10.80
CA GLN A 19 -8.86 5.72 9.90
C GLN A 19 -8.88 5.31 8.42
N ILE A 20 -8.25 4.20 8.06
CA ILE A 20 -8.12 3.80 6.65
C ILE A 20 -9.41 3.14 6.15
N ASP A 21 -9.89 3.62 5.00
CA ASP A 21 -10.95 2.93 4.24
C ASP A 21 -10.43 1.57 3.75
N ILE A 22 -11.28 0.53 3.80
CA ILE A 22 -10.96 -0.82 3.32
C ILE A 22 -10.39 -0.85 1.90
N HIS A 23 -10.84 0.05 1.02
CA HIS A 23 -10.33 0.19 -0.34
C HIS A 23 -8.90 0.74 -0.36
N GLN A 24 -8.57 1.72 0.48
CA GLN A 24 -7.21 2.23 0.61
C GLN A 24 -6.26 1.19 1.22
N TYR A 25 -6.75 0.42 2.19
CA TYR A 25 -5.99 -0.69 2.78
C TYR A 25 -5.64 -1.76 1.75
N GLN A 26 -6.60 -2.15 0.91
CA GLN A 26 -6.37 -3.11 -0.18
C GLN A 26 -5.32 -2.60 -1.17
N ILE A 27 -5.37 -1.31 -1.54
CA ILE A 27 -4.36 -0.69 -2.41
C ILE A 27 -2.97 -0.75 -1.78
N PHE A 28 -2.85 -0.49 -0.47
CA PHE A 28 -1.58 -0.56 0.24
C PHE A 28 -0.99 -1.97 0.23
N VAL A 29 -1.81 -2.98 0.54
CA VAL A 29 -1.39 -4.39 0.56
C VAL A 29 -0.92 -4.86 -0.83
N GLU A 30 -1.66 -4.55 -1.89
CA GLU A 30 -1.26 -4.93 -3.26
C GLU A 30 0.00 -4.19 -3.72
N THR A 31 0.17 -2.91 -3.32
CA THR A 31 1.39 -2.15 -3.59
C THR A 31 2.61 -2.78 -2.92
N ALA A 32 2.49 -3.20 -1.65
CA ALA A 32 3.57 -3.85 -0.93
C ALA A 32 4.02 -5.17 -1.58
N LYS A 33 3.08 -5.99 -2.05
CA LYS A 33 3.38 -7.24 -2.79
C LYS A 33 4.14 -6.96 -4.08
N ILE A 34 3.73 -5.95 -4.84
CA ILE A 34 4.42 -5.54 -6.06
C ILE A 34 5.85 -5.08 -5.77
N VAL A 35 6.05 -4.24 -4.75
CA VAL A 35 7.39 -3.75 -4.37
C VAL A 35 8.31 -4.90 -4.03
N GLU A 36 7.80 -5.92 -3.34
CA GLU A 36 8.57 -7.14 -3.01
C GLU A 36 8.97 -7.91 -4.29
N LEU A 37 8.05 -8.09 -5.24
CA LEU A 37 8.35 -8.72 -6.53
C LEU A 37 9.38 -7.94 -7.36
N LEU A 38 9.31 -6.60 -7.33
CA LEU A 38 10.26 -5.70 -7.97
C LEU A 38 11.66 -5.82 -7.36
N LYS A 39 11.77 -5.83 -6.02
CA LYS A 39 13.04 -6.02 -5.29
C LYS A 39 13.72 -7.33 -5.67
N GLN A 40 12.93 -8.39 -5.87
CA GLN A 40 13.42 -9.69 -6.31
C GLN A 40 13.78 -9.75 -7.81
N LYS A 41 13.62 -8.65 -8.56
CA LYS A 41 13.78 -8.56 -10.04
C LYS A 41 12.91 -9.58 -10.81
N LYS A 42 11.87 -10.13 -10.18
CA LYS A 42 10.96 -11.12 -10.77
C LYS A 42 9.75 -10.42 -11.38
N VAL A 43 10.00 -9.53 -12.35
CA VAL A 43 8.93 -8.73 -12.97
C VAL A 43 8.37 -9.47 -14.17
N SER A 44 7.33 -10.26 -13.93
CA SER A 44 6.58 -10.96 -14.98
C SER A 44 5.55 -10.04 -15.67
N ALA A 45 5.01 -10.46 -16.81
CA ALA A 45 3.90 -9.76 -17.45
C ALA A 45 2.66 -9.66 -16.52
N LYS A 46 2.44 -10.67 -15.67
CA LYS A 46 1.39 -10.66 -14.64
C LYS A 46 1.62 -9.55 -13.61
N THR A 47 2.85 -9.43 -13.10
CA THR A 47 3.24 -8.38 -12.14
C THR A 47 3.03 -6.97 -12.74
N LYS A 48 3.34 -6.78 -14.03
CA LYS A 48 3.08 -5.51 -14.73
C LYS A 48 1.58 -5.20 -14.83
N ASN A 49 0.73 -6.19 -15.05
CA ASN A 49 -0.72 -5.99 -15.11
C ASN A 49 -1.31 -5.63 -13.73
N GLU A 50 -0.85 -6.31 -12.67
CA GLU A 50 -1.23 -5.99 -11.28
C GLU A 50 -0.83 -4.54 -10.92
N MET A 51 0.37 -4.10 -11.33
CA MET A 51 0.81 -2.71 -11.18
C MET A 51 -0.11 -1.71 -11.89
N ILE A 52 -0.51 -1.99 -13.13
CA ILE A 52 -1.40 -1.11 -13.89
C ILE A 52 -2.76 -0.96 -13.21
N ILE A 53 -3.30 -2.05 -12.65
CA ILE A 53 -4.58 -2.02 -11.91
C ILE A 53 -4.46 -1.16 -10.66
N VAL A 54 -3.40 -1.34 -9.87
CA VAL A 54 -3.14 -0.55 -8.66
C VAL A 54 -2.97 0.94 -8.99
N VAL A 55 -2.18 1.28 -10.02
CA VAL A 55 -1.98 2.66 -10.47
C VAL A 55 -3.27 3.30 -10.96
N LYS A 56 -4.10 2.55 -11.70
CA LYS A 56 -5.42 3.03 -12.15
C LYS A 56 -6.39 3.24 -10.98
N GLY A 57 -6.39 2.35 -9.98
CA GLY A 57 -7.20 2.52 -8.77
C GLY A 57 -6.80 3.75 -7.97
N LEU A 58 -5.49 4.03 -7.88
CA LEU A 58 -4.96 5.25 -7.27
C LEU A 58 -5.31 6.51 -8.07
N ALA A 59 -5.31 6.43 -9.40
CA ALA A 59 -5.64 7.57 -10.28
C ALA A 59 -7.15 7.88 -10.31
N GLY A 60 -8.03 6.86 -10.30
CA GLY A 60 -9.48 7.05 -10.28
C GLY A 60 -9.98 7.74 -9.00
N ASN A 61 -9.30 7.54 -7.87
CA ASN A 61 -9.59 8.26 -6.63
C ASN A 61 -9.21 9.76 -6.68
N ARG A 62 -8.52 10.25 -7.71
CA ARG A 62 -8.30 11.70 -7.92
C ARG A 62 -9.45 12.39 -8.66
N GLU A 63 -10.30 11.68 -9.39
CA GLU A 63 -11.36 12.32 -10.21
C GLU A 63 -12.65 12.63 -9.44
N VAL A 64 -12.79 12.20 -8.18
CA VAL A 64 -14.02 12.40 -7.37
C VAL A 64 -13.91 13.61 -6.43
N HIS A 65 -12.85 14.41 -6.50
CA HIS A 65 -12.69 15.65 -5.70
C HIS A 65 -12.32 16.86 -6.58
N LEU A 66 -13.17 17.16 -7.56
CA LEU A 66 -13.26 18.48 -8.21
C LEU A 66 -14.73 18.93 -8.27
#